data_AF-A0A497S3N4-F1
#
_entry.id   AF-A0A497S3N4-F1
#
_cell.length_a   1.000
_cell.length_b   1.000
_cell.length_c   1.000
_cell.angle_alpha   90.00
_cell.angle_beta   90.00
_cell.angle_gamma   90.00
#
_symmetry.space_group_name_H-M   'P 1'
#
loop_
_entity.id
_entity.type
_entity.pdbx_description
1 polymer ?
#
loop_
_entity_poly.entity_id
_entity_poly.type
_entity_poly.pdbx_seq_one_letter_code
_entity_poly.pdbx_strand_id
1 'polypeptide(L)'
;HQVNPIHGGGIALAMDAGKIAGNVASDALSKGNVSKESLYEYQRLWGMKFGNKLKSLLRLRSFLERVTDDEFEIFADILSGEDIIKLTKSKYRFLIKLLMKKAPHMLPLAKRFLS
;
A
#
# COMPACT_ATOMS: atom_id res chain seq x y z
N HIS A 1 -2.02 -11.64 -1.25
CA HIS A 1 -0.67 -11.63 -1.87
C HIS A 1 0.25 -10.67 -1.11
N GLN A 2 1.53 -11.01 -1.01
CA GLN A 2 2.55 -10.30 -0.21
C GLN A 2 3.57 -9.62 -1.10
N VAL A 3 3.07 -8.77 -1.98
CA VAL A 3 3.84 -8.09 -3.02
C VAL A 3 3.52 -6.60 -2.91
N ASN A 4 4.51 -5.74 -3.14
CA ASN A 4 4.25 -4.32 -3.22
C ASN A 4 3.35 -4.03 -4.45
N PRO A 5 2.15 -3.46 -4.28
CA PRO A 5 1.23 -3.24 -5.40
C PRO A 5 1.75 -2.30 -6.47
N ILE A 6 2.65 -1.37 -6.13
CA ILE A 6 3.12 -0.32 -7.07
C ILE A 6 4.22 -0.86 -8.00
N HIS A 7 5.27 -1.44 -7.43
CA HIS A 7 6.46 -1.85 -8.20
C HIS A 7 6.61 -3.37 -8.33
N GLY A 8 5.65 -4.16 -7.83
CA GLY A 8 5.67 -5.62 -7.94
C GLY A 8 6.74 -6.34 -7.12
N GLY A 9 7.51 -5.62 -6.29
CA GLY A 9 8.59 -6.23 -5.51
C GLY A 9 8.05 -7.10 -4.39
N GLY A 10 8.43 -8.38 -4.40
CA GLY A 10 7.98 -9.39 -3.44
C GLY A 10 9.09 -9.97 -2.58
N ILE A 11 10.36 -9.92 -2.99
CA ILE A 11 11.46 -10.66 -2.32
C ILE A 11 11.59 -10.26 -0.84
N ALA A 12 11.72 -8.98 -0.54
CA ALA A 12 11.83 -8.51 0.85
C ALA A 12 10.58 -8.84 1.69
N LEU A 13 9.39 -8.64 1.11
CA LEU A 13 8.11 -8.95 1.76
C LEU A 13 7.96 -10.45 2.04
N ALA A 14 8.42 -11.30 1.11
CA ALA A 14 8.42 -12.75 1.27
C ALA A 14 9.41 -13.21 2.33
N MET A 15 10.61 -12.61 2.41
CA MET A 15 11.57 -12.89 3.49
C MET A 15 10.99 -12.52 4.86
N ASP A 16 10.37 -11.35 4.97
CA ASP A 16 9.69 -10.91 6.19
C ASP A 16 8.53 -11.84 6.56
N ALA A 17 7.74 -12.26 5.58
CA ALA A 17 6.64 -13.20 5.78
C ALA A 17 7.15 -14.56 6.26
N GLY A 18 8.20 -15.08 5.63
CA GLY A 18 8.85 -16.34 6.00
C GLY A 18 9.37 -16.29 7.43
N LYS A 19 9.98 -15.17 7.84
CA LYS A 19 10.44 -14.96 9.22
C LYS A 19 9.28 -15.00 10.22
N ILE A 20 8.18 -14.30 9.94
CA ILE A 20 7.00 -14.32 10.82
C ILE A 20 6.40 -15.72 10.87
N ALA A 21 6.23 -16.38 9.73
CA ALA A 21 5.69 -17.73 9.65
C ALA A 21 6.55 -18.75 10.42
N GLY A 22 7.87 -18.71 10.24
CA GLY A 22 8.81 -19.59 10.95
C GLY A 22 8.73 -19.41 12.47
N ASN A 23 8.67 -18.16 12.94
CA ASN A 23 8.53 -17.88 14.37
C ASN A 23 7.20 -18.39 14.94
N VAL A 24 6.08 -18.14 14.24
CA VAL A 24 4.75 -18.61 14.67
C VAL A 24 4.68 -20.13 14.67
N ALA A 25 5.23 -20.79 13.64
CA ALA A 25 5.28 -22.25 13.56
C ALA A 25 6.14 -22.84 14.69
N SER A 26 7.31 -22.27 14.94
CA SER A 26 8.19 -22.70 16.04
C SER A 26 7.50 -22.58 17.40
N ASP A 27 6.81 -21.47 17.65
CA ASP A 27 6.07 -21.25 18.90
C ASP A 27 4.92 -22.24 19.06
N ALA A 28 4.11 -22.43 18.01
CA ALA A 28 3.00 -23.38 17.98
C ALA A 28 3.46 -24.82 18.28
N LEU A 29 4.56 -25.26 17.65
CA LEU A 29 5.14 -26.58 17.86
C LEU A 29 5.67 -26.75 19.29
N SER A 30 6.38 -25.74 19.82
CA SER A 30 6.90 -25.80 21.19
C SER A 30 5.81 -25.93 22.26
N LYS A 31 4.61 -25.40 21.97
CA LYS A 31 3.43 -25.45 22.84
C LYS A 31 2.52 -26.64 22.56
N GLY A 32 2.82 -27.44 21.53
CA GLY A 32 1.95 -28.52 21.06
C GLY A 32 0.57 -28.05 20.55
N ASN A 33 0.43 -26.77 20.20
CA ASN A 33 -0.83 -26.16 19.79
C ASN A 33 -0.76 -25.63 18.35
N VAL A 34 -1.20 -26.46 17.42
CA VAL A 34 -1.30 -26.15 15.98
C VAL A 34 -2.72 -25.76 15.56
N SER A 35 -3.54 -25.28 16.50
CA SER A 35 -4.90 -24.84 16.19
C SER A 35 -4.89 -23.62 15.26
N LYS A 36 -6.04 -23.37 14.63
CA LYS A 36 -6.26 -22.21 13.76
C LYS A 36 -5.96 -20.90 14.51
N GLU A 37 -6.37 -20.81 15.77
CA GLU A 37 -6.23 -19.62 16.62
C GLU A 37 -4.74 -19.35 16.91
N SER A 38 -3.98 -20.40 17.21
CA SER A 38 -2.52 -20.33 17.39
C SER A 38 -1.83 -19.83 16.12
N LEU A 39 -2.16 -20.42 14.96
CA LEU A 39 -1.56 -20.05 13.67
C LEU A 39 -2.03 -18.69 13.14
N TYR A 40 -3.20 -18.20 13.58
CA TYR A 40 -3.72 -16.89 13.19
C TYR A 40 -2.81 -15.75 13.64
N GLU A 41 -1.92 -16.00 14.61
CA GLU A 41 -0.90 -15.05 15.04
C GLU A 41 -0.03 -14.54 13.89
N TYR A 42 0.23 -15.39 12.89
CA TYR A 42 0.88 -14.98 11.65
C TYR A 42 0.13 -13.82 10.97
N GLN A 43 -1.18 -13.99 10.78
CA GLN A 43 -2.02 -13.01 10.12
C GLN A 43 -2.08 -11.71 10.92
N ARG A 44 -2.09 -11.80 12.25
CA ARG A 44 -2.06 -10.65 13.16
C ARG A 44 -0.75 -9.87 13.00
N LEU A 45 0.40 -10.53 13.14
CA LEU A 45 1.72 -9.92 13.04
C LEU A 45 1.98 -9.34 11.64
N TRP A 46 1.63 -10.08 10.59
CA TRP A 46 1.69 -9.60 9.21
C TRP A 46 0.81 -8.37 9.00
N GLY A 47 -0.43 -8.42 9.48
CA GLY A 47 -1.40 -7.34 9.40
C GLY A 47 -0.90 -6.06 10.09
N MET A 48 -0.32 -6.19 11.28
CA MET A 48 0.27 -5.09 12.02
C MET A 48 1.46 -4.47 11.30
N LYS A 49 2.37 -5.29 10.76
CA LYS A 49 3.60 -4.81 10.13
C LYS A 49 3.38 -4.22 8.74
N PHE A 50 2.57 -4.88 7.90
CA PHE A 50 2.45 -4.55 6.48
C PHE A 50 1.03 -4.29 5.99
N GLY A 51 0.00 -4.78 6.69
CA GLY A 51 -1.37 -4.76 6.22
C GLY A 51 -1.86 -3.36 5.82
N ASN A 52 -1.69 -2.38 6.70
CA ASN A 52 -2.14 -1.00 6.43
C ASN A 52 -1.36 -0.33 5.30
N LYS A 53 -0.05 -0.59 5.21
CA LYS A 53 0.82 -0.06 4.15
C LYS A 53 0.44 -0.63 2.79
N LEU A 54 0.36 -1.96 2.67
CA LEU A 54 0.03 -2.62 1.40
C LEU A 54 -1.40 -2.28 0.94
N LYS A 55 -2.38 -2.21 1.85
CA LYS A 55 -3.74 -1.74 1.50
C LYS A 55 -3.75 -0.30 0.97
N SER A 56 -2.88 0.57 1.48
CA SER A 56 -2.79 1.96 1.01
C SER A 56 -2.12 2.06 -0.36
N LEU A 57 -1.07 1.27 -0.59
CA LEU A 57 -0.43 1.17 -1.89
C LEU A 57 -1.37 0.57 -2.95
N LEU A 58 -2.18 -0.42 -2.58
CA LEU A 58 -3.16 -1.01 -3.49
C LEU A 58 -4.20 0.01 -3.93
N ARG A 59 -4.71 0.86 -3.02
CA ARG A 59 -5.62 1.95 -3.39
C ARG A 59 -4.96 2.96 -4.33
N LEU A 60 -3.70 3.32 -4.06
CA LEU A 60 -2.96 4.22 -4.95
C LEU A 60 -2.82 3.60 -6.34
N ARG A 61 -2.46 2.32 -6.43
CA ARG A 61 -2.40 1.58 -7.69
C ARG A 61 -3.74 1.62 -8.43
N SER A 62 -4.85 1.29 -7.76
CA SER A 62 -6.18 1.31 -8.38
C SER A 62 -6.62 2.69 -8.86
N PHE A 63 -6.13 3.76 -8.23
CA PHE A 63 -6.31 5.11 -8.73
C PHE A 63 -5.46 5.36 -9.99
N LEU A 64 -4.17 5.02 -9.94
CA LEU A 64 -3.25 5.22 -11.07
C LEU A 64 -3.66 4.39 -12.30
N GLU A 65 -4.25 3.21 -12.10
CA GLU A 65 -4.81 2.39 -13.19
C GLU A 65 -5.98 3.06 -13.93
N ARG A 66 -6.56 4.12 -13.38
CA ARG A 66 -7.66 4.86 -14.00
C ARG A 66 -7.20 6.13 -14.68
N VAL A 67 -6.01 6.67 -14.37
CA VAL A 67 -5.56 7.94 -14.97
C VAL A 67 -5.21 7.75 -16.44
N THR A 68 -5.42 8.79 -17.26
CA THR A 68 -4.98 8.78 -18.67
C THR A 68 -3.48 9.08 -18.77
N ASP A 69 -2.87 8.80 -19.92
CA ASP A 69 -1.45 9.12 -20.17
C ASP A 69 -1.16 10.62 -19.97
N ASP A 70 -2.02 11.50 -20.49
CA ASP A 70 -1.89 12.96 -20.29
C ASP A 70 -1.93 13.35 -18.80
N GLU A 71 -2.82 12.72 -18.02
CA GLU A 71 -2.91 12.93 -16.57
C GLU A 71 -1.66 12.38 -15.84
N PHE A 72 -1.09 11.29 -16.34
CA PHE A 72 0.11 10.67 -15.79
C PHE A 72 1.36 11.53 -16.03
N GLU A 73 1.50 12.15 -17.20
CA GLU A 73 2.60 13.06 -17.51
C GLU A 73 2.57 14.27 -16.57
N ILE A 74 1.39 14.87 -16.38
CA ILE A 74 1.26 15.98 -15.44
C ILE A 74 1.58 15.54 -14.01
N PHE A 75 1.23 14.30 -13.62
CA PHE A 75 1.63 13.77 -12.33
C PHE A 75 3.15 13.62 -12.19
N ALA A 76 3.84 13.18 -13.24
CA ALA A 76 5.29 13.09 -13.25
C ALA A 76 5.95 14.47 -13.04
N ASP A 77 5.35 15.53 -13.59
CA ASP A 77 5.83 16.91 -13.44
C ASP A 77 5.59 17.51 -12.06
N ILE A 78 4.46 17.18 -11.41
CA ILE A 78 4.03 17.84 -10.17
C ILE A 78 4.28 17.05 -8.89
N LEU A 79 4.52 15.73 -8.98
CA LEU A 79 4.75 14.86 -7.83
C LEU A 79 6.22 14.49 -7.68
N SER A 80 6.79 14.80 -6.52
CA SER A 80 8.04 14.18 -6.09
C SER A 80 7.82 12.77 -5.55
N GLY A 81 8.88 11.98 -5.42
CA GLY A 81 8.83 10.68 -4.75
C GLY A 81 8.28 10.74 -3.33
N GLU A 82 8.56 11.82 -2.59
CA GLU A 82 7.97 12.05 -1.26
C GLU A 82 6.47 12.31 -1.32
N ASP A 83 6.00 13.01 -2.35
CA ASP A 83 4.60 13.33 -2.54
C ASP A 83 3.79 12.08 -2.90
N ILE A 84 4.38 11.14 -3.63
CA ILE A 84 3.81 9.80 -3.86
C ILE A 84 3.61 9.07 -2.51
N ILE A 85 4.60 9.13 -1.60
CA ILE A 85 4.45 8.55 -0.26
C ILE A 85 3.37 9.30 0.53
N LYS A 86 3.28 10.63 0.44
CA LYS A 86 2.22 11.42 1.09
C LYS A 86 0.85 11.11 0.52
N LEU A 87 0.70 10.80 -0.76
CA LEU A 87 -0.57 10.35 -1.36
C LEU A 87 -1.06 9.06 -0.71
N THR A 88 -0.16 8.12 -0.39
CA THR A 88 -0.54 6.88 0.30
C THR A 88 -1.01 7.11 1.74
N LYS A 89 -0.52 8.16 2.41
CA LYS A 89 -0.77 8.46 3.84
C LYS A 89 -1.90 9.48 4.06
N SER A 90 -1.91 10.55 3.28
CA SER A 90 -2.76 11.75 3.43
C SER A 90 -3.77 11.95 2.29
N LYS A 91 -3.95 10.89 1.49
CA LYS A 91 -5.03 10.55 0.54
C LYS A 91 -5.60 11.70 -0.30
N TYR A 92 -6.51 12.51 0.25
CA TYR A 92 -7.34 13.39 -0.57
C TYR A 92 -7.03 14.88 -0.40
N ARG A 93 -6.78 15.33 0.83
CA ARG A 93 -6.52 16.75 1.12
C ARG A 93 -5.19 17.20 0.51
N PHE A 94 -4.20 16.33 0.53
CA PHE A 94 -2.91 16.58 -0.11
C PHE A 94 -3.07 16.66 -1.64
N LEU A 95 -3.75 15.67 -2.24
CA LEU A 95 -4.00 15.65 -3.69
C LEU A 95 -4.74 16.92 -4.15
N ILE A 96 -5.83 17.32 -3.50
CA ILE A 96 -6.54 18.55 -3.85
C ILE A 96 -5.62 19.77 -3.73
N LYS A 97 -4.88 19.92 -2.62
CA LYS A 97 -3.97 21.06 -2.43
C LYS A 97 -2.89 21.11 -3.51
N LEU A 98 -2.36 19.96 -3.89
CA LEU A 98 -1.36 19.87 -4.95
C LEU A 98 -1.95 20.28 -6.29
N LEU A 99 -3.10 19.71 -6.67
CA LEU A 99 -3.77 20.03 -7.93
C LEU A 99 -4.18 21.52 -7.98
N MET A 100 -4.75 22.08 -6.92
CA MET A 100 -5.08 23.52 -6.86
C MET A 100 -3.84 24.42 -7.06
N LYS A 101 -2.66 23.99 -6.61
CA LYS A 101 -1.43 24.79 -6.69
C LYS A 101 -0.69 24.61 -8.02
N LYS A 102 -0.75 23.42 -8.61
CA LYS A 102 0.14 23.01 -9.71
C LYS A 102 -0.60 22.65 -11.00
N ALA A 103 -1.82 22.14 -10.91
CA ALA A 103 -2.62 21.73 -12.07
C ALA A 103 -4.14 21.89 -11.82
N PRO A 104 -4.68 23.13 -11.76
CA PRO A 104 -6.07 23.37 -11.38
C PRO A 104 -7.09 22.74 -12.33
N HIS A 105 -6.74 22.61 -13.61
CA HIS A 105 -7.59 21.96 -14.63
C HIS A 105 -7.80 20.46 -14.34
N MET A 106 -6.93 19.82 -13.55
CA MET A 106 -7.06 18.43 -13.12
C MET A 106 -7.89 18.25 -11.84
N LEU A 107 -8.48 19.31 -11.25
CA LEU A 107 -9.33 19.19 -10.07
C LEU A 107 -10.47 18.15 -10.18
N PRO A 108 -11.11 17.93 -11.34
CA PRO A 108 -12.09 16.84 -11.49
C PRO A 108 -11.53 15.45 -11.17
N LEU A 109 -10.22 15.23 -11.38
CA LEU A 109 -9.53 13.97 -11.10
C LEU A 109 -9.53 13.61 -9.62
N ALA A 110 -9.52 14.61 -8.73
CA ALA A 110 -9.59 14.36 -7.29
C ALA A 110 -10.87 13.58 -6.94
N LYS A 111 -12.00 13.84 -7.61
CA LYS A 111 -13.25 13.09 -7.37
C LYS A 111 -13.12 11.61 -7.74
N ARG A 112 -12.33 11.29 -8.77
CA ARG A 112 -12.03 9.91 -9.23
C ARG A 112 -11.11 9.15 -8.25
N PHE A 113 -10.36 9.85 -7.41
CA PHE A 113 -9.53 9.26 -6.34
C PHE A 113 -10.39 8.77 -5.15
N LEU A 114 -11.59 9.31 -4.97
CA LEU A 114 -12.51 8.94 -3.88
C LEU A 114 -13.55 7.87 -4.25
N SER A 115 -13.82 7.69 -5.55
CA SER A 115 -14.72 6.67 -6.10
C SER A 115 -14.01 5.33 -6.30
#